data_AF-A0A1H9AEU9-F1
#
_entry.id   AF-A0A1H9AEU9-F1
#
_cell.length_a   1.000
_cell.length_b   1.000
_cell.length_c   1.000
_cell.angle_alpha   90.00
_cell.angle_beta   90.00
_cell.angle_gamma   90.00
#
_symmetry.space_group_name_H-M   'P 1'
#
loop_
_entity.id
_entity.type
_entity.pdbx_description
1 polymer ?
#
loop_
_entity_poly.entity_id
_entity_poly.type
_entity_poly.pdbx_seq_one_letter_code
_entity_poly.pdbx_strand_id
1 'polypeptide(L)'
;MKKKRCFYVFMGAMLMFSLFSGCGKKIHVDEVLNENTTNVNDGDDVICGGTTTSQDPDAPKEIASKDIASMDVSFYTEVRWDKEENHDFTFVISEEDGELIVSEPNIGMREVADEELLSKLQGVIDDEKLVNRNGLYDVTAGLPPEYQERSFTVTYASGEKLHFTENNNPQEGWSAKFYDIFMEWFASKGDDRLYPEKETSKVQRLSLKYDGEETGYYFVEMSVKDEDAEGGKKYMLSRSVYSTQDTSDEEFEYAPFPDDYYDRLTEIFDKYNVVIKYDFSTWGYSSNGLNGHNEGYFGWASSTDADEMDSDGLFVDIYVEYESGKILNIETRKQSEIEAMKPFLDEMVEYFNSLYE
;
A
#
# COMPACT_ATOMS: atom_id res chain seq x y z
N MET A 1 16.66 23.24 -32.19
CA MET A 1 16.84 23.50 -30.75
C MET A 1 18.24 24.05 -30.48
N LYS A 2 18.36 25.08 -29.64
CA LYS A 2 19.66 25.56 -29.13
C LYS A 2 19.89 24.91 -27.77
N LYS A 3 20.76 23.90 -27.68
CA LYS A 3 21.26 23.38 -26.40
C LYS A 3 21.99 24.51 -25.66
N LYS A 4 21.39 25.10 -24.64
CA LYS A 4 22.08 25.98 -23.70
C LYS A 4 22.47 25.13 -22.50
N ARG A 5 23.75 24.76 -22.42
CA ARG A 5 24.35 24.23 -21.18
C ARG A 5 24.55 25.39 -20.23
N CYS A 6 23.70 25.52 -19.22
CA CYS A 6 23.85 26.46 -18.13
C CYS A 6 24.29 25.69 -16.88
N PHE A 7 25.57 25.78 -16.54
CA PHE A 7 26.07 25.35 -15.23
C PHE A 7 25.61 26.36 -14.18
N TYR A 8 24.69 25.96 -13.31
CA TYR A 8 24.39 26.67 -12.07
C TYR A 8 24.78 25.78 -10.89
N VAL A 9 25.75 26.24 -10.10
CA VAL A 9 26.06 25.64 -8.80
C VAL A 9 24.97 26.09 -7.83
N PHE A 10 24.03 25.19 -7.50
CA PHE A 10 23.00 25.47 -6.50
C PHE A 10 23.55 25.19 -5.10
N MET A 11 23.71 26.25 -4.32
CA MET A 11 24.16 26.16 -2.93
C MET A 11 22.93 25.93 -2.04
N GLY A 12 22.69 24.68 -1.66
CA GLY A 12 21.60 24.30 -0.75
C GLY A 12 21.77 24.95 0.62
N ALA A 13 20.81 25.78 1.01
CA ALA A 13 20.74 26.39 2.34
C ALA A 13 20.18 25.38 3.35
N MET A 14 21.07 24.76 4.12
CA MET A 14 20.73 23.89 5.24
C MET A 14 20.32 24.76 6.45
N LEU A 15 19.02 24.80 6.75
CA LEU A 15 18.46 25.50 7.92
C LEU A 15 18.62 24.62 9.18
N MET A 16 19.69 24.87 9.93
CA MET A 16 19.86 24.38 11.30
C MET A 16 18.99 25.19 12.27
N PHE A 17 17.91 24.61 12.79
CA PHE A 17 17.21 25.16 13.95
C PHE A 17 17.67 24.49 15.24
N SER A 18 18.09 25.35 16.16
CA SER A 18 18.65 25.00 17.47
C SER A 18 17.55 24.74 18.50
N LEU A 19 17.88 23.79 19.38
CA LEU A 19 17.12 23.31 20.52
C LEU A 19 16.75 24.43 21.51
N PHE A 20 15.47 24.51 21.88
CA PHE A 20 15.03 25.06 23.16
C PHE A 20 14.42 23.95 24.01
N SER A 21 15.19 23.49 25.00
CA SER A 21 14.74 22.61 26.07
C SER A 21 14.09 23.43 27.19
N GLY A 22 12.77 23.27 27.36
CA GLY A 22 11.99 23.86 28.45
C GLY A 22 11.39 22.77 29.35
N CYS A 23 11.94 22.64 30.56
CA CYS A 23 11.44 21.78 31.63
C CYS A 23 10.02 22.14 32.08
N GLY A 24 9.18 21.12 32.32
CA GLY A 24 7.82 21.30 32.87
C GLY A 24 7.31 20.08 33.66
N LYS A 25 7.64 20.06 34.96
CA LYS A 25 7.01 19.42 36.13
C LYS A 25 6.16 18.13 36.00
N LYS A 26 6.61 17.11 36.74
CA LYS A 26 5.83 15.98 37.29
C LYS A 26 4.67 16.48 38.16
N ILE A 27 3.48 15.93 37.92
CA ILE A 27 2.33 16.06 38.82
C ILE A 27 2.34 14.85 39.76
N HIS A 28 2.33 15.15 41.06
CA HIS A 28 2.07 14.22 42.15
C HIS A 28 0.56 13.93 42.17
N VAL A 29 0.16 12.66 42.13
CA VAL A 29 -1.19 12.26 42.50
C VAL A 29 -1.10 11.64 43.89
N ASP A 30 -1.58 12.40 44.88
CA ASP A 30 -1.76 11.93 46.24
C ASP A 30 -2.98 11.00 46.33
N GLU A 31 -2.83 9.98 47.16
CA GLU A 31 -3.89 9.10 47.65
C GLU A 31 -5.09 9.89 48.16
N VAL A 32 -6.29 9.51 47.70
CA VAL A 32 -7.53 9.73 48.46
C VAL A 32 -8.30 8.43 48.50
N LEU A 33 -8.17 7.73 49.63
CA LEU A 33 -9.11 6.73 50.10
C LEU A 33 -10.48 7.37 50.32
N ASN A 34 -11.55 6.76 49.79
CA ASN A 34 -12.83 6.80 50.49
C ASN A 34 -13.64 5.52 50.22
N GLU A 35 -13.88 4.79 51.30
CA GLU A 35 -14.76 3.63 51.36
C GLU A 35 -16.24 4.04 51.35
N ASN A 36 -17.10 3.07 51.02
CA ASN A 36 -18.56 3.04 51.04
C ASN A 36 -19.29 3.61 49.83
N THR A 37 -19.57 2.74 48.85
CA THR A 37 -20.96 2.56 48.41
C THR A 37 -21.21 1.11 48.00
N THR A 38 -22.41 0.66 48.34
CA THR A 38 -23.01 -0.67 48.32
C THR A 38 -23.06 -1.38 46.97
N ASN A 39 -22.87 -2.70 47.02
CA ASN A 39 -23.29 -3.74 46.07
C ASN A 39 -24.40 -3.31 45.09
N VAL A 40 -24.04 -3.26 43.81
CA VAL A 40 -24.94 -3.62 42.72
C VAL A 40 -24.21 -4.70 41.92
N ASN A 41 -24.72 -5.92 42.03
CA ASN A 41 -24.45 -6.98 41.06
C ASN A 41 -25.09 -6.53 39.75
N ASP A 42 -24.30 -6.08 38.80
CA ASP A 42 -24.55 -6.33 37.39
C ASP A 42 -23.28 -7.00 36.87
N GLY A 43 -23.43 -8.22 36.35
CA GLY A 43 -22.34 -9.05 35.87
C GLY A 43 -21.75 -8.44 34.61
N ASP A 44 -20.81 -7.51 34.79
CA ASP A 44 -19.70 -7.38 33.86
C ASP A 44 -18.85 -8.62 34.09
N ASP A 45 -19.13 -9.68 33.31
CA ASP A 45 -18.14 -10.72 33.08
C ASP A 45 -16.89 -10.00 32.58
N VAL A 46 -15.94 -9.77 33.49
CA VAL A 46 -14.57 -9.48 33.14
C VAL A 46 -14.20 -10.59 32.16
N ILE A 47 -14.04 -10.25 30.87
CA ILE A 47 -13.43 -11.16 29.90
C ILE A 47 -12.02 -11.37 30.44
N CYS A 48 -11.87 -12.39 31.27
CA CYS A 48 -10.58 -12.77 31.82
C CYS A 48 -9.74 -13.17 30.62
N GLY A 49 -8.80 -12.28 30.25
CA GLY A 49 -7.82 -12.57 29.22
C GLY A 49 -7.18 -13.92 29.48
N GLY A 50 -7.17 -14.76 28.45
CA GLY A 50 -6.70 -16.14 28.55
C GLY A 50 -6.26 -16.61 27.18
N THR A 51 -5.08 -17.21 27.12
CA THR A 51 -4.55 -17.79 25.90
C THR A 51 -4.86 -19.28 25.88
N THR A 52 -5.46 -19.73 24.77
CA THR A 52 -5.72 -21.14 24.47
C THR A 52 -4.83 -21.54 23.31
N THR A 53 -3.85 -22.40 23.58
CA THR A 53 -2.92 -22.91 22.57
C THR A 53 -3.05 -24.43 22.48
N SER A 54 -3.19 -24.95 21.26
CA SER A 54 -3.10 -26.37 20.95
C SER A 54 -2.48 -26.57 19.56
N GLN A 55 -1.75 -27.67 19.40
CA GLN A 55 -1.15 -28.06 18.13
C GLN A 55 -1.50 -29.53 17.89
N ASP A 56 -2.12 -29.83 16.75
CA ASP A 56 -2.22 -31.20 16.26
C ASP A 56 -0.83 -31.63 15.74
N PRO A 57 -0.15 -32.59 16.41
CA PRO A 57 1.16 -33.05 15.98
C PRO A 57 1.10 -33.96 14.75
N ASP A 58 -0.08 -34.51 14.44
CA ASP A 58 -0.29 -35.44 13.32
C ASP A 58 -0.79 -34.71 12.06
N ALA A 59 -1.07 -33.40 12.15
CA ALA A 59 -1.43 -32.56 11.02
C ALA A 59 -0.29 -32.54 9.97
N PRO A 60 -0.56 -32.91 8.69
CA PRO A 60 0.46 -32.94 7.65
C PRO A 60 1.14 -31.58 7.47
N LYS A 61 2.47 -31.59 7.44
CA LYS A 61 3.29 -30.39 7.15
C LYS A 61 3.70 -30.30 5.68
N GLU A 62 3.18 -31.20 4.87
CA GLU A 62 3.26 -31.20 3.41
C GLU A 62 1.87 -31.56 2.88
N ILE A 63 1.42 -30.84 1.85
CA ILE A 63 0.20 -31.16 1.10
C ILE A 63 0.64 -31.50 -0.32
N ALA A 64 0.33 -32.71 -0.78
CA ALA A 64 0.76 -33.19 -2.09
C ALA A 64 -0.07 -32.57 -3.22
N SER A 65 -1.38 -32.42 -3.01
CA SER A 65 -2.26 -31.75 -3.97
C SER A 65 -2.09 -30.24 -3.95
N LYS A 66 -2.28 -29.63 -5.11
CA LYS A 66 -2.31 -28.18 -5.33
C LYS A 66 -3.66 -27.71 -5.90
N ASP A 67 -4.60 -28.64 -6.04
CA ASP A 67 -5.90 -28.40 -6.64
C ASP A 67 -6.87 -28.02 -5.52
N ILE A 68 -7.08 -26.71 -5.32
CA ILE A 68 -8.00 -26.18 -4.31
C ILE A 68 -9.44 -26.58 -4.69
N ALA A 69 -10.12 -27.29 -3.79
CA ALA A 69 -11.52 -27.69 -3.93
C ALA A 69 -12.45 -26.82 -3.06
N SER A 70 -11.96 -26.31 -1.94
CA SER A 70 -12.66 -25.29 -1.15
C SER A 70 -11.66 -24.47 -0.34
N MET A 71 -12.03 -23.24 -0.03
CA MET A 71 -11.24 -22.33 0.81
C MET A 71 -12.20 -21.53 1.69
N ASP A 72 -11.80 -21.28 2.93
CA ASP A 72 -12.45 -20.36 3.85
C ASP A 72 -11.33 -19.62 4.57
N VAL A 73 -11.22 -18.33 4.30
CA VAL A 73 -10.20 -17.48 4.87
C VAL A 73 -10.85 -16.21 5.41
N SER A 74 -10.60 -15.94 6.69
CA SER A 74 -10.95 -14.67 7.33
C SER A 74 -9.68 -14.02 7.87
N PHE A 75 -9.57 -12.71 7.75
CA PHE A 75 -8.49 -11.93 8.33
C PHE A 75 -8.90 -10.48 8.51
N TYR A 76 -8.19 -9.80 9.40
CA TYR A 76 -8.22 -8.35 9.48
C TYR A 76 -6.90 -7.80 8.93
N THR A 77 -6.94 -6.77 8.09
CA THR A 77 -5.72 -6.11 7.62
C THR A 77 -5.87 -4.59 7.66
N GLU A 78 -4.90 -3.91 8.29
CA GLU A 78 -4.85 -2.43 8.33
C GLU A 78 -4.49 -1.82 6.98
N VAL A 79 -3.93 -2.64 6.08
CA VAL A 79 -3.24 -2.20 4.87
C VAL A 79 -4.23 -2.02 3.70
N ARG A 80 -5.52 -2.35 3.89
CA ARG A 80 -6.54 -2.39 2.83
C ARG A 80 -7.94 -2.08 3.37
N TRP A 81 -8.74 -1.31 2.65
CA TRP A 81 -10.07 -0.89 3.10
C TRP A 81 -11.14 -0.92 2.01
N ASP A 82 -12.37 -1.13 2.48
CA ASP A 82 -13.63 -0.77 1.82
C ASP A 82 -14.31 0.41 2.58
N LYS A 83 -15.54 0.76 2.18
CA LYS A 83 -16.31 1.87 2.77
C LYS A 83 -16.84 1.60 4.19
N GLU A 84 -16.68 0.38 4.72
CA GLU A 84 -17.23 -0.02 6.01
C GLU A 84 -16.10 -0.21 7.05
N GLU A 85 -16.32 0.32 8.25
CA GLU A 85 -15.32 0.66 9.27
C GLU A 85 -14.54 -0.52 9.89
N ASN A 86 -14.59 -1.74 9.35
CA ASN A 86 -14.18 -2.94 10.09
C ASN A 86 -12.98 -3.70 9.56
N HIS A 87 -12.51 -3.48 8.32
CA HIS A 87 -11.34 -4.16 7.72
C HIS A 87 -11.32 -5.70 7.84
N ASP A 88 -12.49 -6.28 8.05
CA ASP A 88 -12.66 -7.68 8.32
C ASP A 88 -13.14 -8.32 7.03
N PHE A 89 -12.27 -9.13 6.43
CA PHE A 89 -12.52 -9.72 5.14
C PHE A 89 -12.71 -11.22 5.30
N THR A 90 -13.74 -11.75 4.65
CA THR A 90 -13.97 -13.19 4.58
C THR A 90 -14.14 -13.61 3.14
N PHE A 91 -13.29 -14.50 2.66
CA PHE A 91 -13.41 -15.08 1.33
C PHE A 91 -13.67 -16.58 1.43
N VAL A 92 -14.68 -17.02 0.69
CA VAL A 92 -15.10 -18.42 0.64
C VAL A 92 -15.06 -18.90 -0.79
N ILE A 93 -14.42 -20.05 -1.01
CA ILE A 93 -14.49 -20.81 -2.26
C ILE A 93 -15.22 -22.11 -1.96
N SER A 94 -16.34 -22.36 -2.63
CA SER A 94 -17.14 -23.57 -2.43
C SER A 94 -17.77 -24.06 -3.73
N GLU A 95 -18.04 -25.35 -3.83
CA GLU A 95 -18.68 -25.94 -5.01
C GLU A 95 -20.20 -25.71 -4.97
N GLU A 96 -20.73 -25.10 -6.04
CA GLU A 96 -22.16 -24.95 -6.27
C GLU A 96 -22.49 -25.35 -7.71
N ASP A 97 -23.46 -26.25 -7.90
CA ASP A 97 -23.88 -26.76 -9.21
C ASP A 97 -22.75 -27.29 -10.12
N GLY A 98 -21.66 -27.77 -9.52
CA GLY A 98 -20.48 -28.32 -10.21
C GLY A 98 -19.44 -27.27 -10.62
N GLU A 99 -19.61 -26.02 -10.20
CA GLU A 99 -18.64 -24.94 -10.38
C GLU A 99 -18.11 -24.47 -9.03
N LEU A 100 -16.85 -24.05 -8.98
CA LEU A 100 -16.30 -23.40 -7.79
C LEU A 100 -16.72 -21.94 -7.81
N ILE A 101 -17.40 -21.53 -6.76
CA ILE A 101 -17.87 -20.16 -6.55
C ILE A 101 -16.99 -19.51 -5.49
N VAL A 102 -16.45 -18.34 -5.80
CA VAL A 102 -15.79 -17.46 -4.84
C VAL A 102 -16.79 -16.42 -4.38
N SER A 103 -16.85 -16.16 -3.08
CA SER A 103 -17.72 -15.15 -2.50
C SER A 103 -17.06 -14.39 -1.36
N GLU A 104 -17.39 -13.10 -1.27
CA GLU A 104 -17.27 -12.30 -0.06
C GLU A 104 -18.70 -12.15 0.50
N PRO A 105 -19.05 -12.82 1.61
CA PRO A 105 -20.42 -12.94 2.07
C PRO A 105 -20.95 -11.68 2.76
N ASN A 106 -20.08 -10.83 3.32
CA ASN A 106 -20.48 -9.63 4.06
C ASN A 106 -21.13 -8.60 3.14
N ILE A 107 -20.64 -8.47 1.91
CA ILE A 107 -21.20 -7.54 0.91
C ILE A 107 -21.83 -8.26 -0.30
N GLY A 108 -21.89 -9.59 -0.27
CA GLY A 108 -22.55 -10.41 -1.29
C GLY A 108 -21.88 -10.33 -2.66
N MET A 109 -20.55 -10.22 -2.70
CA MET A 109 -19.79 -10.44 -3.93
C MET A 109 -19.72 -11.93 -4.22
N ARG A 110 -19.90 -12.30 -5.49
CA ARG A 110 -19.97 -13.71 -5.88
C ARG A 110 -19.67 -13.89 -7.36
N GLU A 111 -18.68 -14.71 -7.67
CA GLU A 111 -18.25 -15.00 -9.05
C GLU A 111 -17.74 -16.44 -9.19
N VAL A 112 -17.74 -16.97 -10.41
CA VAL A 112 -17.20 -18.32 -10.71
C VAL A 112 -15.67 -18.26 -10.74
N ALA A 113 -15.03 -19.06 -9.90
CA ALA A 113 -13.57 -19.16 -9.81
C ALA A 113 -12.96 -19.64 -11.13
N ASP A 114 -11.80 -19.08 -11.49
CA ASP A 114 -10.99 -19.55 -12.61
C ASP A 114 -9.66 -20.14 -12.14
N GLU A 115 -8.99 -20.88 -13.03
CA GLU A 115 -7.71 -21.54 -12.73
C GLU A 115 -6.61 -20.54 -12.36
N GLU A 116 -6.65 -19.32 -12.92
CA GLU A 116 -5.66 -18.28 -12.62
C GLU A 116 -5.77 -17.82 -11.17
N LEU A 117 -6.99 -17.55 -10.68
CA LEU A 117 -7.23 -17.24 -9.28
C LEU A 117 -6.70 -18.35 -8.38
N LEU A 118 -7.15 -19.59 -8.60
CA LEU A 118 -6.77 -20.72 -7.74
C LEU A 118 -5.25 -20.93 -7.71
N SER A 119 -4.57 -20.77 -8.85
CA SER A 119 -3.12 -20.84 -8.92
C SER A 119 -2.42 -19.73 -8.14
N LYS A 120 -2.92 -18.48 -8.18
CA LYS A 120 -2.36 -17.36 -7.40
C LYS A 120 -2.53 -17.60 -5.91
N LEU A 121 -3.71 -18.05 -5.48
CA LEU A 121 -3.99 -18.38 -4.08
C LEU A 121 -3.09 -19.51 -3.57
N GLN A 122 -2.87 -20.55 -4.39
CA GLN A 122 -1.91 -21.61 -4.06
C GLN A 122 -0.47 -21.08 -3.94
N GLY A 123 -0.10 -20.11 -4.80
CA GLY A 123 1.19 -19.42 -4.72
C GLY A 123 1.42 -18.79 -3.36
N VAL A 124 0.43 -18.08 -2.80
CA VAL A 124 0.53 -17.48 -1.45
C VAL A 124 0.73 -18.55 -0.38
N ILE A 125 -0.03 -19.66 -0.44
CA ILE A 125 0.11 -20.77 0.52
C ILE A 125 1.55 -21.32 0.54
N ASP A 126 2.17 -21.43 -0.63
CA ASP A 126 3.50 -22.00 -0.81
C ASP A 126 4.60 -21.00 -0.41
N ASP A 127 4.49 -19.74 -0.86
CA ASP A 127 5.46 -18.68 -0.61
C ASP A 127 5.53 -18.31 0.88
N GLU A 128 4.37 -18.18 1.52
CA GLU A 128 4.24 -17.87 2.95
C GLU A 128 4.37 -19.11 3.84
N LYS A 129 4.54 -20.28 3.23
CA LYS A 129 4.70 -21.58 3.90
C LYS A 129 3.61 -21.84 4.94
N LEU A 130 2.36 -21.51 4.59
CA LEU A 130 1.22 -21.62 5.51
C LEU A 130 0.99 -23.05 6.00
N VAL A 131 1.47 -24.06 5.26
CA VAL A 131 1.47 -25.46 5.67
C VAL A 131 2.17 -25.71 7.01
N ASN A 132 3.16 -24.88 7.38
CA ASN A 132 3.84 -25.00 8.67
C ASN A 132 2.89 -24.73 9.85
N ARG A 133 1.84 -23.94 9.63
CA ARG A 133 0.81 -23.60 10.62
C ARG A 133 -0.27 -24.68 10.74
N ASN A 134 -0.30 -25.69 9.87
CA ASN A 134 -1.37 -26.68 9.87
C ASN A 134 -1.58 -27.33 11.26
N GLY A 135 -2.81 -27.40 11.73
CA GLY A 135 -3.19 -27.94 13.02
C GLY A 135 -2.94 -27.02 14.23
N LEU A 136 -2.52 -25.77 14.02
CA LEU A 136 -2.36 -24.76 15.08
C LEU A 136 -3.70 -24.16 15.47
N TYR A 137 -3.92 -24.04 16.78
CA TYR A 137 -4.94 -23.20 17.40
C TYR A 137 -4.26 -22.36 18.49
N ASP A 138 -4.10 -21.05 18.30
CA ASP A 138 -3.43 -20.16 19.27
C ASP A 138 -4.15 -18.81 19.42
N VAL A 139 -5.08 -18.74 20.37
CA VAL A 139 -6.01 -17.62 20.52
C VAL A 139 -5.94 -17.02 21.92
N THR A 140 -5.92 -15.69 22.01
CA THR A 140 -6.01 -14.92 23.25
C THR A 140 -7.34 -14.18 23.31
N ALA A 141 -8.14 -14.49 24.32
CA ALA A 141 -9.42 -13.82 24.53
C ALA A 141 -9.25 -12.35 24.97
N GLY A 142 -10.16 -11.48 24.54
CA GLY A 142 -10.21 -10.08 24.95
C GLY A 142 -9.23 -9.16 24.21
N LEU A 143 -8.66 -9.61 23.09
CA LEU A 143 -7.88 -8.75 22.22
C LEU A 143 -8.77 -7.73 21.48
N PRO A 144 -8.22 -6.55 21.13
CA PRO A 144 -8.87 -5.61 20.21
C PRO A 144 -9.25 -6.30 18.88
N PRO A 145 -10.31 -5.85 18.19
CA PRO A 145 -10.84 -6.50 16.98
C PRO A 145 -9.77 -6.86 15.93
N GLU A 146 -8.79 -5.99 15.73
CA GLU A 146 -7.70 -6.15 14.78
C GLU A 146 -6.73 -7.29 15.12
N TYR A 147 -6.73 -7.76 16.37
CA TYR A 147 -5.88 -8.86 16.86
C TYR A 147 -6.70 -10.09 17.29
N GLN A 148 -8.02 -10.12 17.03
CA GLN A 148 -8.87 -11.27 17.38
C GLN A 148 -8.57 -12.51 16.53
N GLU A 149 -9.13 -13.65 16.92
CA GLU A 149 -8.91 -14.93 16.24
C GLU A 149 -9.36 -14.89 14.78
N ARG A 150 -8.52 -15.45 13.90
CA ARG A 150 -8.79 -15.60 12.47
C ARG A 150 -8.48 -17.01 12.04
N SER A 151 -9.23 -17.49 11.07
CA SER A 151 -9.14 -18.88 10.61
C SER A 151 -8.80 -18.94 9.14
N PHE A 152 -7.91 -19.87 8.83
CA PHE A 152 -7.61 -20.26 7.46
C PHE A 152 -7.93 -21.74 7.29
N THR A 153 -8.68 -22.06 6.24
CA THR A 153 -9.01 -23.43 5.87
C THR A 153 -8.93 -23.61 4.37
N VAL A 154 -8.22 -24.64 3.91
CA VAL A 154 -8.24 -25.08 2.51
C VAL A 154 -8.42 -26.59 2.47
N THR A 155 -9.33 -27.03 1.61
CA THR A 155 -9.50 -28.44 1.26
C THR A 155 -9.08 -28.63 -0.19
N TYR A 156 -8.27 -29.64 -0.45
CA TYR A 156 -7.78 -29.98 -1.77
C TYR A 156 -8.61 -31.08 -2.42
N ALA A 157 -8.54 -31.23 -3.75
CA ALA A 157 -9.23 -32.28 -4.49
C ALA A 157 -8.81 -33.70 -4.06
N SER A 158 -7.62 -33.87 -3.49
CA SER A 158 -7.16 -35.12 -2.88
C SER A 158 -7.89 -35.48 -1.58
N GLY A 159 -8.61 -34.53 -0.97
CA GLY A 159 -9.18 -34.63 0.37
C GLY A 159 -8.21 -34.21 1.48
N GLU A 160 -6.97 -33.82 1.15
CA GLU A 160 -6.06 -33.20 2.11
C GLU A 160 -6.63 -31.87 2.60
N LYS A 161 -6.37 -31.52 3.88
CA LYS A 161 -6.85 -30.30 4.51
C LYS A 161 -5.71 -29.55 5.20
N LEU A 162 -5.63 -28.26 4.93
CA LEU A 162 -4.81 -27.30 5.67
C LEU A 162 -5.74 -26.44 6.52
N HIS A 163 -5.53 -26.39 7.83
CA HIS A 163 -6.33 -25.59 8.74
C HIS A 163 -5.50 -25.06 9.90
N PHE A 164 -5.71 -23.79 10.25
CA PHE A 164 -5.21 -23.21 11.49
C PHE A 164 -6.11 -22.07 11.96
N THR A 165 -5.97 -21.71 13.23
CA THR A 165 -6.60 -20.54 13.84
C THR A 165 -5.61 -19.89 14.79
N GLU A 166 -5.41 -18.59 14.66
CA GLU A 166 -4.50 -17.84 15.51
C GLU A 166 -5.00 -16.41 15.70
N ASN A 167 -4.42 -15.68 16.65
CA ASN A 167 -4.66 -14.24 16.76
C ASN A 167 -4.19 -13.56 15.47
N ASN A 168 -5.02 -12.66 14.95
CA ASN A 168 -4.66 -11.88 13.77
C ASN A 168 -3.42 -11.03 14.03
N ASN A 169 -2.66 -10.82 12.97
CA ASN A 169 -1.63 -9.79 12.91
C ASN A 169 -1.93 -8.91 11.68
N PRO A 170 -2.41 -7.67 11.87
CA PRO A 170 -2.85 -6.83 10.75
C PRO A 170 -1.75 -6.49 9.74
N GLN A 171 -0.49 -6.62 10.16
CA GLN A 171 0.69 -6.35 9.33
C GLN A 171 1.25 -7.64 8.69
N GLU A 172 0.55 -8.76 8.80
CA GLU A 172 1.04 -10.03 8.31
C GLU A 172 0.89 -10.16 6.78
N GLY A 173 2.01 -10.42 6.09
CA GLY A 173 2.08 -10.34 4.63
C GLY A 173 1.11 -11.27 3.88
N TRP A 174 0.82 -12.46 4.42
CA TRP A 174 -0.08 -13.42 3.74
C TRP A 174 -1.52 -12.90 3.62
N SER A 175 -2.00 -12.13 4.61
CA SER A 175 -3.36 -11.57 4.63
C SER A 175 -3.54 -10.51 3.55
N ALA A 176 -2.59 -9.58 3.44
CA ALA A 176 -2.55 -8.56 2.40
C ALA A 176 -2.46 -9.19 0.99
N LYS A 177 -1.64 -10.25 0.83
CA LYS A 177 -1.53 -10.97 -0.45
C LYS A 177 -2.83 -11.63 -0.88
N PHE A 178 -3.57 -12.27 0.04
CA PHE A 178 -4.88 -12.82 -0.30
C PHE A 178 -5.87 -11.74 -0.67
N TYR A 179 -5.91 -10.65 0.10
CA TYR A 179 -6.76 -9.51 -0.22
C TYR A 179 -6.51 -9.02 -1.65
N ASP A 180 -5.26 -8.71 -1.98
CA ASP A 180 -4.89 -8.18 -3.30
C ASP A 180 -5.32 -9.12 -4.43
N ILE A 181 -5.07 -10.42 -4.28
CA ILE A 181 -5.47 -11.42 -5.28
C ILE A 181 -6.99 -11.44 -5.47
N PHE A 182 -7.76 -11.50 -4.38
CA PHE A 182 -9.22 -11.51 -4.49
C PHE A 182 -9.74 -10.21 -5.09
N MET A 183 -9.20 -9.06 -4.71
CA MET A 183 -9.69 -7.76 -5.18
C MET A 183 -9.38 -7.53 -6.65
N GLU A 184 -8.14 -7.77 -7.07
CA GLU A 184 -7.76 -7.66 -8.48
C GLU A 184 -8.63 -8.58 -9.33
N TRP A 185 -8.87 -9.80 -8.83
CA TRP A 185 -9.69 -10.77 -9.52
C TRP A 185 -11.16 -10.34 -9.63
N PHE A 186 -11.80 -9.94 -8.53
CA PHE A 186 -13.19 -9.48 -8.57
C PHE A 186 -13.38 -8.24 -9.45
N ALA A 187 -12.46 -7.27 -9.39
CA ALA A 187 -12.53 -6.11 -10.26
C ALA A 187 -12.33 -6.47 -11.73
N SER A 188 -11.53 -7.49 -12.04
CA SER A 188 -11.42 -8.02 -13.41
C SER A 188 -12.75 -8.60 -13.92
N LYS A 189 -13.66 -9.02 -13.02
CA LYS A 189 -15.03 -9.44 -13.33
C LYS A 189 -16.03 -8.28 -13.35
N GLY A 190 -15.58 -7.07 -13.01
CA GLY A 190 -16.40 -5.85 -12.97
C GLY A 190 -17.04 -5.57 -11.61
N ASP A 191 -16.62 -6.26 -10.55
CA ASP A 191 -17.07 -5.99 -9.18
C ASP A 191 -15.92 -5.37 -8.36
N ASP A 192 -15.90 -4.05 -8.29
CA ASP A 192 -14.86 -3.26 -7.62
C ASP A 192 -15.37 -2.62 -6.31
N ARG A 193 -16.40 -3.20 -5.68
CA ARG A 193 -17.03 -2.65 -4.47
C ARG A 193 -16.11 -2.56 -3.25
N LEU A 194 -15.06 -3.38 -3.22
CA LEU A 194 -14.02 -3.38 -2.19
C LEU A 194 -12.78 -2.57 -2.60
N TYR A 195 -12.75 -1.98 -3.79
CA TYR A 195 -11.74 -0.98 -4.12
C TYR A 195 -12.19 0.41 -3.64
N PRO A 196 -11.23 1.29 -3.29
CA PRO A 196 -11.55 2.68 -3.04
C PRO A 196 -12.13 3.32 -4.31
N GLU A 197 -12.83 4.44 -4.15
CA GLU A 197 -13.38 5.15 -5.30
C GLU A 197 -12.27 5.56 -6.26
N LYS A 198 -12.34 5.07 -7.49
CA LYS A 198 -11.40 5.44 -8.54
C LYS A 198 -11.40 6.96 -8.74
N GLU A 199 -10.20 7.54 -8.80
CA GLU A 199 -10.06 8.87 -9.39
C GLU A 199 -10.40 8.77 -10.87
N THR A 200 -11.30 9.61 -11.34
CA THR A 200 -11.72 9.63 -12.74
C THR A 200 -11.50 10.98 -13.41
N SER A 201 -11.08 11.98 -12.61
CA SER A 201 -10.67 13.28 -13.11
C SER A 201 -9.23 13.24 -13.57
N LYS A 202 -8.88 14.13 -14.50
CA LYS A 202 -7.55 14.12 -15.11
C LYS A 202 -6.48 14.57 -14.13
N VAL A 203 -5.26 14.09 -14.33
CA VAL A 203 -4.07 14.71 -13.72
C VAL A 203 -4.00 16.16 -14.20
N GLN A 204 -3.81 17.11 -13.29
CA GLN A 204 -3.62 18.53 -13.63
C GLN A 204 -2.27 19.08 -13.20
N ARG A 205 -1.54 18.35 -12.36
CA ARG A 205 -0.17 18.69 -11.97
C ARG A 205 0.62 17.46 -11.58
N LEU A 206 1.90 17.42 -11.95
CA LEU A 206 2.80 16.35 -11.53
C LEU A 206 4.23 16.84 -11.20
N SER A 207 4.83 16.21 -10.19
CA SER A 207 6.27 16.22 -9.94
C SER A 207 6.73 14.79 -9.70
N LEU A 208 7.84 14.39 -10.32
CA LEU A 208 8.44 13.07 -10.15
C LEU A 208 9.93 13.25 -9.90
N LYS A 209 10.41 12.77 -8.75
CA LYS A 209 11.82 12.53 -8.49
C LYS A 209 12.04 11.03 -8.35
N TYR A 210 13.00 10.51 -9.10
CA TYR A 210 13.38 9.10 -9.06
C TYR A 210 14.90 8.97 -9.07
N ASP A 211 15.46 8.50 -7.94
CA ASP A 211 16.87 8.14 -7.82
C ASP A 211 17.01 6.62 -8.06
N GLY A 212 17.52 6.25 -9.25
CA GLY A 212 17.96 4.89 -9.54
C GLY A 212 19.38 4.63 -9.02
N GLU A 213 19.92 3.43 -9.24
CA GLU A 213 21.24 3.05 -8.69
C GLU A 213 22.38 3.97 -9.14
N GLU A 214 22.37 4.40 -10.40
CA GLU A 214 23.43 5.24 -10.98
C GLU A 214 22.94 6.60 -11.49
N THR A 215 21.66 6.71 -11.83
CA THR A 215 21.08 7.90 -12.47
C THR A 215 19.81 8.32 -11.76
N GLY A 216 19.73 9.60 -11.42
CA GLY A 216 18.55 10.24 -10.88
C GLY A 216 17.87 11.12 -11.92
N TYR A 217 16.55 11.17 -11.83
CA TYR A 217 15.68 11.98 -12.66
C TYR A 217 14.83 12.87 -11.77
N TYR A 218 14.67 14.13 -12.16
CA TYR A 218 13.71 15.02 -11.55
C TYR A 218 12.91 15.76 -12.62
N PHE A 219 11.61 15.55 -12.64
CA PHE A 219 10.66 16.16 -13.55
C PHE A 219 9.70 17.03 -12.76
N VAL A 220 9.61 18.31 -13.11
CA VAL A 220 8.73 19.25 -12.41
C VAL A 220 8.19 20.30 -13.36
N GLU A 221 6.94 20.68 -13.14
CA GLU A 221 6.35 21.84 -13.80
C GLU A 221 6.87 23.13 -13.15
N MET A 222 7.36 24.06 -13.97
CA MET A 222 7.82 25.33 -13.43
C MET A 222 7.44 26.54 -14.28
N SER A 223 7.29 27.67 -13.60
CA SER A 223 7.16 28.96 -14.24
C SER A 223 8.51 29.39 -14.79
N VAL A 224 8.57 29.70 -16.08
CA VAL A 224 9.74 30.29 -16.72
C VAL A 224 9.56 31.80 -16.87
N LYS A 225 10.68 32.52 -16.91
CA LYS A 225 10.66 33.96 -17.20
C LYS A 225 10.21 34.20 -18.63
N ASP A 226 9.63 35.37 -18.89
CA ASP A 226 9.15 35.76 -20.23
C ASP A 226 10.23 35.66 -21.32
N GLU A 227 11.50 35.83 -20.96
CA GLU A 227 12.64 35.74 -21.88
C GLU A 227 12.99 34.30 -22.31
N ASP A 228 12.59 33.31 -21.52
CA ASP A 228 12.83 31.88 -21.74
C ASP A 228 11.55 31.15 -22.20
N ALA A 229 10.41 31.85 -22.25
CA ALA A 229 9.13 31.29 -22.69
C ALA A 229 9.15 30.94 -24.18
N GLU A 230 9.00 29.65 -24.50
CA GLU A 230 8.83 29.18 -25.88
C GLU A 230 7.37 29.31 -26.32
N GLY A 231 7.12 29.98 -27.45
CA GLY A 231 5.76 30.19 -27.97
C GLY A 231 4.84 31.01 -27.06
N GLY A 232 5.40 31.75 -26.09
CA GLY A 232 4.62 32.51 -25.09
C GLY A 232 4.06 31.67 -23.95
N LYS A 233 4.37 30.36 -23.88
CA LYS A 233 4.00 29.49 -22.75
C LYS A 233 4.91 29.80 -21.56
N LYS A 234 4.33 30.29 -20.45
CA LYS A 234 5.07 30.65 -19.22
C LYS A 234 5.25 29.49 -18.23
N TYR A 235 4.63 28.35 -18.52
CA TYR A 235 4.80 27.11 -17.79
C TYR A 235 5.48 26.13 -18.72
N MET A 236 6.56 25.53 -18.25
CA MET A 236 7.32 24.53 -18.98
C MET A 236 7.57 23.32 -18.09
N LEU A 237 7.75 22.17 -18.72
CA LEU A 237 8.26 20.99 -18.05
C LEU A 237 9.78 21.14 -17.93
N SER A 238 10.28 20.92 -16.73
CA SER A 238 11.71 20.88 -16.43
C SER A 238 12.15 19.44 -16.21
N ARG A 239 13.35 19.11 -16.67
CA ARG A 239 14.04 17.84 -16.41
C ARG A 239 15.43 18.12 -15.90
N SER A 240 15.78 17.56 -14.75
CA SER A 240 17.16 17.33 -14.32
C SER A 240 17.50 15.84 -14.45
N VAL A 241 18.66 15.54 -15.03
CA VAL A 241 19.27 14.21 -15.02
C VAL A 241 20.63 14.32 -14.34
N TYR A 242 20.89 13.51 -13.31
CA TYR A 242 22.13 13.58 -12.55
C TYR A 242 22.66 12.20 -12.18
N SER A 243 23.97 12.13 -11.92
CA SER A 243 24.57 10.95 -11.29
C SER A 243 24.20 10.91 -9.81
N THR A 244 23.71 9.76 -9.33
CA THR A 244 23.39 9.56 -7.90
C THR A 244 24.66 9.43 -7.04
N GLN A 245 25.82 9.20 -7.66
CA GLN A 245 27.11 9.10 -6.99
C GLN A 245 27.88 10.43 -6.99
N ASP A 246 27.62 11.30 -7.97
CA ASP A 246 28.25 12.61 -8.10
C ASP A 246 27.27 13.66 -8.65
N THR A 247 26.67 14.43 -7.74
CA THR A 247 25.71 15.49 -8.07
C THR A 247 26.28 16.64 -8.92
N SER A 248 27.59 16.66 -9.21
CA SER A 248 28.19 17.70 -10.06
C SER A 248 27.89 17.52 -11.56
N ASP A 249 27.42 16.34 -11.97
CA ASP A 249 27.02 16.00 -13.33
C ASP A 249 25.49 16.12 -13.52
N GLU A 250 24.93 17.32 -13.29
CA GLU A 250 23.51 17.61 -13.54
C GLU A 250 23.31 18.25 -14.93
N GLU A 251 22.55 17.58 -15.79
CA GLU A 251 22.02 18.17 -17.03
C GLU A 251 20.59 18.66 -16.79
N PHE A 252 20.33 19.92 -17.16
CA PHE A 252 19.07 20.59 -16.89
C PHE A 252 18.47 21.15 -18.18
N GLU A 253 17.22 20.78 -18.47
CA GLU A 253 16.52 21.09 -19.72
C GLU A 253 15.06 21.52 -19.48
N TYR A 254 14.50 22.18 -20.49
CA TYR A 254 13.09 22.59 -20.52
C TYR A 254 12.42 22.21 -21.84
N ALA A 255 11.16 21.80 -21.76
CA ALA A 255 10.31 21.55 -22.91
C ALA A 255 8.93 22.22 -22.72
N PRO A 256 8.31 22.74 -23.79
CA PRO A 256 6.92 23.15 -23.72
C PRO A 256 6.02 21.92 -23.52
N PHE A 257 4.93 22.08 -22.76
CA PHE A 257 3.94 21.01 -22.63
C PHE A 257 3.32 20.69 -23.99
N PRO A 258 3.28 19.40 -24.40
CA PRO A 258 2.44 18.98 -25.50
C PRO A 258 0.96 19.16 -25.13
N ASP A 259 0.09 19.30 -26.13
CA ASP A 259 -1.32 19.60 -25.89
C ASP A 259 -2.06 18.42 -25.21
N ASP A 260 -1.57 17.20 -25.36
CA ASP A 260 -2.08 15.96 -24.75
C ASP A 260 -1.34 15.55 -23.46
N TYR A 261 -0.51 16.44 -22.88
CA TYR A 261 0.36 16.10 -21.76
C TYR A 261 -0.36 15.41 -20.60
N TYR A 262 -1.40 16.05 -20.07
CA TYR A 262 -2.16 15.55 -18.95
C TYR A 262 -3.03 14.33 -19.30
N ASP A 263 -3.47 14.22 -20.56
CA ASP A 263 -4.20 13.04 -21.03
C ASP A 263 -3.27 11.82 -21.00
N ARG A 264 -2.04 11.96 -21.50
CA ARG A 264 -1.04 10.88 -21.47
C ARG A 264 -0.61 10.50 -20.06
N LEU A 265 -0.41 11.48 -19.18
CA LEU A 265 -0.13 11.18 -17.77
C LEU A 265 -1.28 10.41 -17.13
N THR A 266 -2.53 10.83 -17.36
CA THR A 266 -3.71 10.14 -16.83
C THR A 266 -3.78 8.71 -17.36
N GLU A 267 -3.55 8.48 -18.66
CA GLU A 267 -3.49 7.14 -19.26
C GLU A 267 -2.44 6.23 -18.59
N ILE A 268 -1.25 6.75 -18.29
CA ILE A 268 -0.21 5.97 -17.61
C ILE A 268 -0.63 5.66 -16.17
N PHE A 269 -1.16 6.64 -15.43
CA PHE A 269 -1.62 6.44 -14.05
C PHE A 269 -2.76 5.40 -13.96
N ASP A 270 -3.71 5.47 -14.88
CA ASP A 270 -4.82 4.51 -14.97
C ASP A 270 -4.32 3.11 -15.33
N LYS A 271 -3.40 2.99 -16.30
CA LYS A 271 -2.81 1.72 -16.75
C LYS A 271 -2.21 0.92 -15.59
N TYR A 272 -1.60 1.61 -14.63
CA TYR A 272 -0.95 0.97 -13.49
C TYR A 272 -1.76 1.01 -12.18
N ASN A 273 -3.00 1.52 -12.23
CA ASN A 273 -3.88 1.63 -11.06
C ASN A 273 -3.21 2.36 -9.89
N VAL A 274 -2.50 3.47 -10.14
CA VAL A 274 -1.64 4.11 -9.12
C VAL A 274 -2.45 4.56 -7.91
N VAL A 275 -3.65 5.13 -8.09
CA VAL A 275 -4.53 5.61 -7.01
C VAL A 275 -5.08 4.46 -6.16
N ILE A 276 -5.22 3.27 -6.73
CA ILE A 276 -5.58 2.08 -5.97
C ILE A 276 -4.40 1.63 -5.11
N LYS A 277 -3.17 1.80 -5.61
CA LYS A 277 -1.93 1.43 -4.91
C LYS A 277 -1.42 2.49 -3.93
N TYR A 278 -1.91 3.72 -4.02
CA TYR A 278 -1.65 4.75 -3.02
C TYR A 278 -2.86 5.66 -2.91
N ASP A 279 -3.42 5.73 -1.72
CA ASP A 279 -4.50 6.66 -1.45
C ASP A 279 -4.00 8.12 -1.39
N PHE A 280 -4.96 9.02 -1.55
CA PHE A 280 -4.79 10.45 -1.50
C PHE A 280 -4.24 10.94 -0.18
N SER A 281 -3.32 11.88 -0.29
CA SER A 281 -2.62 12.47 0.82
C SER A 281 -3.33 13.73 1.31
N THR A 282 -3.36 13.89 2.62
CA THR A 282 -3.75 15.10 3.32
C THR A 282 -2.57 15.71 4.06
N TRP A 283 -2.72 16.98 4.41
CA TRP A 283 -1.71 17.71 5.15
C TRP A 283 -1.61 17.22 6.60
N GLY A 284 -0.49 16.59 6.94
CA GLY A 284 -0.13 16.25 8.30
C GLY A 284 0.42 17.47 9.02
N TYR A 285 -0.35 18.03 9.96
CA TYR A 285 0.11 19.16 10.77
C TYR A 285 1.25 18.80 11.73
N SER A 286 1.37 17.53 12.12
CA SER A 286 2.43 17.01 13.00
C SER A 286 3.76 16.80 12.27
N SER A 287 3.70 16.31 11.04
CA SER A 287 4.84 16.10 10.14
C SER A 287 5.22 17.35 9.35
N ASN A 288 4.32 18.33 9.28
CA ASN A 288 4.45 19.50 8.42
C ASN A 288 4.71 19.10 6.95
N GLY A 289 3.94 18.13 6.45
CA GLY A 289 4.07 17.58 5.11
C GLY A 289 2.82 16.82 4.67
N LEU A 290 2.81 16.35 3.42
CA LEU A 290 1.77 15.49 2.87
C LEU A 290 2.08 14.04 3.21
N ASN A 291 1.34 13.48 4.17
CA ASN A 291 1.55 12.10 4.62
C ASN A 291 0.33 11.51 5.36
N GLY A 292 -0.78 12.25 5.45
CA GLY A 292 -2.04 11.73 5.98
C GLY A 292 -2.81 11.01 4.88
N HIS A 293 -2.58 9.72 4.68
CA HIS A 293 -3.43 8.93 3.81
C HIS A 293 -4.78 8.72 4.51
N ASN A 294 -5.88 9.06 3.85
CA ASN A 294 -7.22 9.01 4.44
C ASN A 294 -7.73 7.56 4.56
N GLU A 295 -7.28 6.70 3.66
CA GLU A 295 -7.77 5.35 3.40
C GLU A 295 -6.63 4.32 3.50
N GLY A 296 -5.44 4.73 4.00
CA GLY A 296 -4.29 3.85 4.25
C GLY A 296 -3.23 3.82 3.14
N TYR A 297 -2.18 3.01 3.35
CA TYR A 297 -1.11 2.81 2.38
C TYR A 297 -1.32 1.46 1.69
N PHE A 298 -1.41 1.45 0.36
CA PHE A 298 -1.65 0.21 -0.39
C PHE A 298 -0.33 -0.39 -0.92
N GLY A 299 0.60 0.46 -1.35
CA GLY A 299 1.92 0.08 -1.82
C GLY A 299 1.93 -0.68 -3.14
N TRP A 300 3.12 -0.77 -3.75
CA TRP A 300 3.33 -1.61 -4.94
C TRP A 300 3.90 -2.98 -4.59
N ALA A 301 4.54 -3.11 -3.43
CA ALA A 301 5.07 -4.37 -2.95
C ALA A 301 3.94 -5.23 -2.37
N SER A 302 3.96 -6.52 -2.70
CA SER A 302 3.07 -7.54 -2.10
C SER A 302 3.38 -7.82 -0.63
N SER A 303 4.49 -7.28 -0.13
CA SER A 303 4.85 -7.24 1.27
C SER A 303 5.65 -5.96 1.51
N THR A 304 5.05 -4.97 2.16
CA THR A 304 5.89 -4.06 2.94
C THR A 304 6.28 -4.81 4.19
N ASP A 305 7.40 -5.55 4.10
CA ASP A 305 8.02 -6.10 5.30
C ASP A 305 8.28 -4.88 6.20
N ALA A 306 7.54 -4.75 7.29
CA ALA A 306 7.58 -3.53 8.12
C ALA A 306 9.01 -3.25 8.64
N ASP A 307 9.84 -4.29 8.65
CA ASP A 307 11.25 -4.29 9.04
C ASP A 307 12.23 -4.06 7.87
N GLU A 308 11.76 -3.90 6.63
CA GLU A 308 12.64 -3.57 5.50
C GLU A 308 13.35 -2.24 5.78
N MET A 309 14.69 -2.24 5.70
CA MET A 309 15.47 -1.02 5.85
C MET A 309 15.38 -0.17 4.58
N ASP A 310 15.39 1.15 4.75
CA ASP A 310 15.48 2.07 3.62
C ASP A 310 16.76 1.83 2.82
N SER A 311 16.65 1.90 1.50
CA SER A 311 17.80 1.90 0.60
C SER A 311 18.62 3.18 0.77
N ASP A 312 19.94 3.03 0.80
CA ASP A 312 20.88 4.15 0.81
C ASP A 312 20.96 4.89 -0.53
N GLY A 313 20.50 4.26 -1.63
CA GLY A 313 20.67 4.77 -3.00
C GLY A 313 19.39 4.95 -3.81
N LEU A 314 18.30 4.27 -3.44
CA LEU A 314 17.03 4.36 -4.14
C LEU A 314 16.09 5.34 -3.45
N PHE A 315 15.39 6.14 -4.24
CA PHE A 315 14.37 7.07 -3.74
C PHE A 315 13.35 7.36 -4.81
N VAL A 316 12.07 7.38 -4.43
CA VAL A 316 10.97 7.85 -5.28
C VAL A 316 10.17 8.88 -4.49
N ASP A 317 9.93 10.02 -5.12
CA ASP A 317 9.00 11.06 -4.65
C ASP A 317 8.11 11.48 -5.82
N ILE A 318 6.81 11.21 -5.70
CA ILE A 318 5.80 11.54 -6.71
C ILE A 318 4.72 12.38 -6.04
N TYR A 319 4.49 13.55 -6.60
CA TYR A 319 3.37 14.40 -6.26
C TYR A 319 2.45 14.53 -7.47
N VAL A 320 1.16 14.30 -7.27
CA VAL A 320 0.12 14.47 -8.28
C VAL A 320 -1.06 15.24 -7.71
N GLU A 321 -1.57 16.18 -8.50
CA GLU A 321 -2.84 16.86 -8.25
C GLU A 321 -3.81 16.53 -9.38
N TYR A 322 -5.05 16.19 -9.04
CA TYR A 322 -6.12 15.88 -9.99
C TYR A 322 -7.09 17.07 -10.15
N GLU A 323 -7.83 17.13 -11.25
CA GLU A 323 -8.86 18.18 -11.49
C GLU A 323 -9.95 18.18 -10.40
N SER A 324 -10.18 17.05 -9.72
CA SER A 324 -11.05 16.95 -8.53
C SER A 324 -10.54 17.75 -7.33
N GLY A 325 -9.27 18.17 -7.33
CA GLY A 325 -8.56 18.77 -6.20
C GLY A 325 -7.97 17.74 -5.23
N LYS A 326 -8.14 16.44 -5.48
CA LYS A 326 -7.46 15.40 -4.71
C LYS A 326 -5.97 15.40 -5.03
N ILE A 327 -5.17 15.05 -4.03
CA ILE A 327 -3.70 15.04 -4.10
C ILE A 327 -3.22 13.65 -3.76
N LEU A 328 -2.29 13.12 -4.55
CA LEU A 328 -1.56 11.90 -4.28
C LEU A 328 -0.09 12.26 -4.05
N ASN A 329 0.47 11.82 -2.91
CA ASN A 329 1.88 11.95 -2.59
C ASN A 329 2.46 10.58 -2.26
N ILE A 330 3.53 10.20 -2.95
CA ILE A 330 4.24 8.94 -2.76
C ILE A 330 5.67 9.30 -2.41
N GLU A 331 6.16 8.88 -1.25
CA GLU A 331 7.56 9.02 -0.88
C GLU A 331 8.06 7.69 -0.32
N THR A 332 9.06 7.07 -0.96
CA THR A 332 9.63 5.81 -0.48
C THR A 332 11.12 5.67 -0.77
N ARG A 333 11.77 4.90 0.10
CA ARG A 333 13.14 4.37 -0.03
C ARG A 333 13.18 2.85 0.05
N LYS A 334 12.04 2.18 0.17
CA LYS A 334 11.97 0.71 0.25
C LYS A 334 12.34 0.12 -1.09
N GLN A 335 13.33 -0.75 -1.11
CA GLN A 335 13.81 -1.35 -2.35
C GLN A 335 12.73 -2.22 -2.98
N SER A 336 12.02 -3.03 -2.16
CA SER A 336 10.94 -3.90 -2.63
C SER A 336 9.83 -3.13 -3.34
N GLU A 337 9.48 -1.96 -2.80
CA GLU A 337 8.44 -1.07 -3.34
C GLU A 337 8.89 -0.43 -4.65
N ILE A 338 10.12 0.12 -4.69
CA ILE A 338 10.67 0.76 -5.89
C ILE A 338 10.86 -0.28 -7.01
N GLU A 339 11.29 -1.49 -6.70
CA GLU A 339 11.37 -2.59 -7.67
C GLU A 339 9.99 -2.96 -8.24
N ALA A 340 8.97 -3.00 -7.39
CA ALA A 340 7.59 -3.26 -7.84
C ALA A 340 7.01 -2.10 -8.68
N MET A 341 7.41 -0.85 -8.41
CA MET A 341 7.05 0.34 -9.19
C MET A 341 7.78 0.44 -10.54
N LYS A 342 8.84 -0.35 -10.75
CA LYS A 342 9.75 -0.19 -11.88
C LYS A 342 9.08 -0.13 -13.25
N PRO A 343 8.09 -0.98 -13.61
CA PRO A 343 7.43 -0.89 -14.91
C PRO A 343 6.76 0.48 -15.15
N PHE A 344 6.17 1.06 -14.10
CA PHE A 344 5.57 2.39 -14.16
C PHE A 344 6.60 3.51 -14.20
N LEU A 345 7.65 3.42 -13.38
CA LEU A 345 8.74 4.41 -13.38
C LEU A 345 9.45 4.44 -14.73
N ASP A 346 9.73 3.28 -15.33
CA ASP A 346 10.37 3.17 -16.64
C ASP A 346 9.52 3.84 -17.74
N GLU A 347 8.20 3.58 -17.77
CA GLU A 347 7.30 4.21 -18.75
C GLU A 347 7.14 5.73 -18.53
N MET A 348 7.10 6.18 -17.29
CA MET A 348 7.08 7.62 -16.96
C MET A 348 8.37 8.30 -17.42
N VAL A 349 9.53 7.71 -17.14
CA VAL A 349 10.84 8.23 -17.57
C VAL A 349 10.96 8.22 -19.09
N GLU A 350 10.53 7.16 -19.77
CA GLU A 350 10.49 7.08 -21.24
C GLU A 350 9.60 8.18 -21.83
N TYR A 351 8.38 8.33 -21.32
CA TYR A 351 7.45 9.36 -21.75
C TYR A 351 8.07 10.75 -21.58
N PHE A 352 8.60 11.08 -20.41
CA PHE A 352 9.20 12.40 -20.20
C PHE A 352 10.40 12.63 -21.08
N ASN A 353 11.28 11.63 -21.27
CA ASN A 353 12.45 11.78 -22.11
C ASN A 353 12.07 12.07 -23.57
N SER A 354 10.99 11.47 -24.07
CA SER A 354 10.47 11.73 -25.41
C SER A 354 10.04 13.18 -25.66
N LEU A 355 9.76 13.95 -24.60
CA LEU A 355 9.36 15.37 -24.72
C LEU A 355 10.54 16.31 -24.99
N TYR A 356 11.78 15.82 -24.87
CA TYR A 356 13.02 16.60 -25.05
C TYR A 356 13.79 16.21 -26.32
N GLU A 357 13.32 15.21 -27.07
CA GLU A 357 13.87 14.81 -28.38
C GLU A 357 13.34 15.69 -29.53
#